data_AF-A0A973T4B5-F1
#
_entry.id   AF-A0A973T4B5-F1
#
_cell.length_a   1.000
_cell.length_b   1.000
_cell.length_c   1.000
_cell.angle_alpha   90.00
_cell.angle_beta   90.00
_cell.angle_gamma   90.00
#
_symmetry.space_group_name_H-M   'P 1'
#
loop_
_entity.id
_entity.type
_entity.pdbx_description
1 polymer ?
#
loop_
_entity_poly.entity_id
_entity_poly.type
_entity_poly.pdbx_seq_one_letter_code
_entity_poly.pdbx_strand_id
1 'polypeptide(L)'
;MAVRELSGSVGEGGVNAGDDVFTVQMLLNQVGPGAGGPNPPLEVDGLVGPKTNGAIRGFQQTRLGFQDGLVEPGRVTFTTLKGFFTSPAEFPDEAVAGPGAVRPHRLVYRDVRLLGNRPAGDTVIEVNFDTPLQWFLDSAKDTAAHTADPVRLKIMAHGAPAFVQFCRENLAIANLPTLGVLRDSFRAGVDLFSCSAAFIAPGGGDGNVFCSRMAQLLNTSVRASTATQFYTPGSAGSGLDFGQWEGTVLTYGPRGDVINVEHAPRF
;
A
#
# COMPACT_ATOMS: atom_id res chain seq x y z
N MET A 1 -5.00 0.03 15.71
CA MET A 1 -4.86 -0.67 14.41
C MET A 1 -5.75 -1.89 14.40
N ALA A 2 -6.63 -2.04 13.42
CA ALA A 2 -7.52 -3.19 13.35
C ALA A 2 -7.61 -3.67 11.90
N VAL A 3 -7.36 -4.97 11.70
CA VAL A 3 -7.75 -5.66 10.47
C VAL A 3 -9.24 -5.42 10.27
N ARG A 4 -9.63 -5.03 9.06
CA ARG A 4 -11.03 -4.81 8.68
C ARG A 4 -11.87 -6.04 9.02
N GLU A 5 -13.00 -5.84 9.69
CA GLU A 5 -13.97 -6.94 9.88
C GLU A 5 -14.59 -7.36 8.54
N LEU A 6 -14.96 -8.63 8.44
CA LEU A 6 -15.62 -9.14 7.24
C LEU A 6 -17.09 -8.72 7.20
N SER A 7 -17.57 -8.30 6.03
CA SER A 7 -18.99 -7.97 5.81
C SER A 7 -19.85 -9.22 5.53
N GLY A 8 -19.24 -10.29 5.01
CA GLY A 8 -19.86 -11.58 4.73
C GLY A 8 -18.83 -12.72 4.80
N SER A 9 -19.32 -13.95 4.61
CA SER A 9 -18.45 -15.12 4.64
C SER A 9 -17.61 -15.27 3.37
N VAL A 10 -16.41 -15.84 3.50
CA VAL A 10 -15.46 -16.06 2.42
C VAL A 10 -15.09 -17.54 2.34
N GLY A 11 -14.97 -18.05 1.11
CA GLY A 11 -14.57 -19.43 0.82
C GLY A 11 -15.71 -20.24 0.21
N GLU A 12 -15.74 -21.53 0.52
CA GLU A 12 -16.65 -22.49 -0.11
C GLU A 12 -18.11 -22.24 0.31
N GLY A 13 -18.97 -21.89 -0.65
CA GLY A 13 -20.37 -21.53 -0.38
C GLY A 13 -20.57 -20.19 0.34
N GLY A 14 -19.50 -19.39 0.50
CA GLY A 14 -19.57 -18.07 1.12
C GLY A 14 -20.16 -16.98 0.24
N VAL A 15 -20.42 -15.82 0.83
CA VAL A 15 -20.86 -14.60 0.11
C VAL A 15 -19.80 -14.14 -0.89
N ASN A 16 -18.52 -14.27 -0.52
CA ASN A 16 -17.37 -13.98 -1.37
C ASN A 16 -17.36 -12.55 -1.95
N ALA A 17 -17.76 -11.57 -1.13
CA ALA A 17 -17.58 -10.16 -1.48
C ALA A 17 -16.09 -9.87 -1.65
N GLY A 18 -15.67 -9.34 -2.81
CA GLY A 18 -14.24 -9.32 -3.19
C GLY A 18 -13.32 -8.63 -2.19
N ASP A 19 -13.85 -7.62 -1.52
CA ASP A 19 -13.24 -6.87 -0.43
C ASP A 19 -12.94 -7.76 0.82
N ASP A 20 -13.86 -8.68 1.16
CA ASP A 20 -13.67 -9.66 2.23
C ASP A 20 -12.70 -10.76 1.81
N VAL A 21 -12.80 -11.19 0.55
CA VAL A 21 -11.90 -12.18 -0.06
C VAL A 21 -10.47 -11.69 -0.04
N PHE A 22 -10.25 -10.44 -0.43
CA PHE A 22 -8.96 -9.75 -0.36
C PHE A 22 -8.40 -9.80 1.07
N THR A 23 -9.23 -9.44 2.05
CA THR A 23 -8.84 -9.46 3.47
C THR A 23 -8.39 -10.86 3.89
N VAL A 24 -9.14 -11.91 3.51
CA VAL A 24 -8.79 -13.30 3.85
C VAL A 24 -7.53 -13.78 3.12
N GLN A 25 -7.37 -13.50 1.83
CA GLN A 25 -6.16 -13.85 1.06
C GLN A 25 -4.90 -13.18 1.65
N MET A 26 -5.03 -11.90 2.01
CA MET A 26 -3.96 -11.13 2.66
C MET A 26 -3.56 -11.76 4.00
N LEU A 27 -4.55 -12.08 4.86
CA LEU A 27 -4.29 -12.71 6.15
C LEU A 27 -3.68 -14.10 6.00
N LEU A 28 -4.14 -14.90 5.04
CA LEU A 28 -3.58 -16.22 4.76
C LEU A 28 -2.10 -16.13 4.38
N ASN A 29 -1.71 -15.13 3.59
CA ASN A 29 -0.31 -14.91 3.21
C ASN A 29 0.59 -14.48 4.37
N GLN A 30 0.04 -14.02 5.49
CA GLN A 30 0.79 -13.74 6.71
C GLN A 30 1.05 -15.00 7.56
N VAL A 31 0.36 -16.09 7.26
CA VAL A 31 0.59 -17.37 7.92
C VAL A 31 1.77 -18.09 7.25
N GLY A 32 2.78 -18.48 8.02
CA GLY A 32 3.88 -19.29 7.48
C GLY A 32 3.40 -20.68 7.02
N PRO A 33 4.04 -21.32 6.02
CA PRO A 33 3.60 -22.62 5.52
C PRO A 33 3.49 -23.72 6.58
N GLY A 34 4.43 -23.75 7.53
CA GLY A 34 4.41 -24.70 8.67
C GLY A 34 3.25 -24.47 9.66
N ALA A 35 2.59 -23.31 9.59
CA ALA A 35 1.39 -22.99 10.37
C ALA A 35 0.10 -23.08 9.52
N GLY A 36 0.15 -23.68 8.33
CA GLY A 36 -1.01 -23.88 7.46
C GLY A 36 -1.24 -22.76 6.45
N GLY A 37 -0.29 -21.84 6.29
CA GLY A 37 -0.34 -20.83 5.24
C GLY A 37 -0.04 -21.38 3.83
N PRO A 38 -0.41 -20.64 2.78
CA PRO A 38 -0.20 -21.05 1.39
C PRO A 38 1.29 -21.01 1.01
N ASN A 39 1.72 -22.00 0.20
CA ASN A 39 3.04 -22.02 -0.43
C ASN A 39 2.92 -22.53 -1.88
N PRO A 40 3.15 -21.69 -2.91
CA PRO A 40 3.53 -20.28 -2.83
C PRO A 40 2.40 -19.39 -2.25
N PRO A 41 2.69 -18.14 -1.84
CA PRO A 41 1.66 -17.19 -1.42
C PRO A 41 0.55 -17.01 -2.47
N LEU A 42 -0.67 -16.72 -2.00
CA LEU A 42 -1.80 -16.39 -2.86
C LEU A 42 -1.57 -15.05 -3.55
N GLU A 43 -2.10 -14.94 -4.76
CA GLU A 43 -2.41 -13.64 -5.35
C GLU A 43 -3.55 -13.02 -4.54
N VAL A 44 -3.40 -11.77 -4.10
CA VAL A 44 -4.43 -11.08 -3.30
C VAL A 44 -5.29 -10.26 -4.26
N ASP A 45 -6.10 -10.97 -5.05
CA ASP A 45 -6.89 -10.44 -6.16
C ASP A 45 -8.36 -10.17 -5.79
N GLY A 46 -8.78 -10.53 -4.57
CA GLY A 46 -10.17 -10.44 -4.14
C GLY A 46 -11.09 -11.47 -4.79
N LEU A 47 -10.55 -12.51 -5.42
CA LEU A 47 -11.33 -13.56 -6.10
C LEU A 47 -11.21 -14.91 -5.38
N VAL A 48 -12.34 -15.56 -5.16
CA VAL A 48 -12.36 -16.92 -4.59
C VAL A 48 -12.21 -17.94 -5.71
N GLY A 49 -11.08 -18.64 -5.71
CA GLY A 49 -10.81 -19.78 -6.58
C GLY A 49 -10.29 -21.00 -5.81
N PRO A 50 -9.92 -22.07 -6.52
CA PRO A 50 -9.42 -23.31 -5.91
C PRO A 50 -8.21 -23.09 -4.99
N LYS A 51 -7.34 -22.12 -5.31
CA LYS A 51 -6.18 -21.76 -4.48
C LYS A 51 -6.61 -21.13 -3.15
N THR A 52 -7.50 -20.15 -3.19
CA THR A 52 -8.06 -19.51 -1.99
C THR A 52 -8.78 -20.52 -1.10
N ASN A 53 -9.65 -21.35 -1.68
CA ASN A 53 -10.37 -22.40 -0.94
C ASN A 53 -9.41 -23.45 -0.34
N GLY A 54 -8.39 -23.86 -1.11
CA GLY A 54 -7.36 -24.77 -0.63
C GLY A 54 -6.57 -24.20 0.55
N ALA A 55 -6.21 -22.92 0.48
CA ALA A 55 -5.49 -22.24 1.56
C ALA A 55 -6.35 -22.08 2.82
N ILE A 56 -7.64 -21.75 2.69
CA ILE A 56 -8.57 -21.70 3.83
C ILE A 56 -8.63 -23.06 4.52
N ARG A 57 -8.87 -24.14 3.75
CA ARG A 57 -8.93 -25.50 4.31
C ARG A 57 -7.62 -25.93 4.96
N GLY A 58 -6.49 -25.68 4.31
CA GLY A 58 -5.16 -25.98 4.85
C GLY A 58 -4.88 -25.27 6.17
N PHE A 59 -5.24 -23.99 6.25
CA PHE A 59 -5.14 -23.20 7.47
C PHE A 59 -6.01 -23.78 8.59
N GLN A 60 -7.30 -24.00 8.32
CA GLN A 60 -8.24 -24.54 9.30
C GLN A 60 -7.78 -25.91 9.80
N GLN A 61 -7.38 -26.81 8.90
CA GLN A 61 -6.94 -28.16 9.26
C GLN A 61 -5.73 -28.10 10.19
N THR A 62 -4.78 -27.20 9.90
CA THR A 62 -3.53 -27.07 10.66
C THR A 62 -3.73 -26.36 12.00
N ARG A 63 -4.58 -25.34 12.06
CA ARG A 63 -4.72 -24.45 13.22
C ARG A 63 -5.90 -24.78 14.12
N LEU A 64 -6.95 -25.38 13.57
CA LEU A 64 -8.24 -25.55 14.23
C LEU A 64 -8.68 -27.02 14.29
N GLY A 65 -8.06 -27.91 13.50
CA GLY A 65 -8.36 -29.35 13.49
C GLY A 65 -9.62 -29.74 12.69
N PHE A 66 -10.25 -28.79 11.99
CA PHE A 66 -11.35 -29.01 11.05
C PHE A 66 -11.09 -28.25 9.74
N GLN A 67 -11.83 -28.49 8.65
CA GLN A 67 -11.65 -27.75 7.39
C GLN A 67 -12.93 -27.68 6.54
N ASP A 68 -13.90 -26.87 6.96
CA ASP A 68 -15.13 -26.64 6.21
C ASP A 68 -14.97 -25.69 5.01
N GLY A 69 -13.81 -25.05 4.87
CA GLY A 69 -13.51 -24.14 3.78
C GLY A 69 -14.17 -22.78 3.90
N LEU A 70 -14.76 -22.44 5.06
CA LEU A 70 -15.50 -21.20 5.27
C LEU A 70 -14.86 -20.30 6.34
N VAL A 71 -14.68 -19.03 5.99
CA VAL A 71 -14.25 -17.96 6.89
C VAL A 71 -15.43 -17.04 7.13
N GLU A 72 -16.00 -17.09 8.33
CA GLU A 72 -17.15 -16.27 8.71
C GLU A 72 -16.75 -15.05 9.56
N PRO A 73 -17.46 -13.90 9.43
CA PRO A 73 -17.26 -12.73 10.28
C PRO A 73 -17.33 -13.08 11.77
N GLY A 74 -16.34 -12.65 12.55
CA GLY A 74 -16.29 -12.83 14.01
C GLY A 74 -16.18 -14.28 14.51
N ARG A 75 -16.06 -15.29 13.61
CA ARG A 75 -15.93 -16.70 13.99
C ARG A 75 -14.47 -17.12 14.17
N VAL A 76 -14.28 -18.38 14.59
CA VAL A 76 -12.97 -18.91 14.98
C VAL A 76 -11.94 -18.82 13.86
N THR A 77 -12.28 -19.19 12.62
CA THR A 77 -11.35 -19.12 11.48
C THR A 77 -10.81 -17.71 11.28
N PHE A 78 -11.70 -16.72 11.23
CA PHE A 78 -11.31 -15.33 11.03
C PHE A 78 -10.53 -14.77 12.22
N THR A 79 -10.97 -15.08 13.45
CA THR A 79 -10.32 -14.63 14.69
C THR A 79 -8.90 -15.17 14.79
N THR A 80 -8.68 -16.45 14.45
CA THR A 80 -7.36 -17.07 14.47
C THR A 80 -6.47 -16.49 13.36
N LEU A 81 -7.00 -16.24 12.15
CA LEU A 81 -6.26 -15.55 11.08
C LEU A 81 -5.78 -14.17 11.51
N LYS A 82 -6.66 -13.35 12.11
CA LYS A 82 -6.29 -12.04 12.64
C LYS A 82 -5.15 -12.11 13.66
N GLY A 83 -5.05 -13.19 14.44
CA GLY A 83 -3.97 -13.40 15.41
C GLY A 83 -2.58 -13.59 14.79
N PHE A 84 -2.49 -13.95 13.50
CA PHE A 84 -1.22 -13.99 12.76
C PHE A 84 -0.82 -12.63 12.18
N PHE A 85 -1.78 -11.72 12.05
CA PHE A 85 -1.52 -10.40 11.50
C PHE A 85 -0.77 -9.56 12.51
N THR A 86 0.53 -9.38 12.27
CA THR A 86 1.34 -8.41 12.99
C THR A 86 1.43 -7.17 12.11
N SER A 87 0.69 -6.12 12.45
CA SER A 87 1.02 -4.80 11.92
C SER A 87 2.44 -4.49 12.38
N PRO A 88 3.31 -3.94 11.51
CA PRO A 88 4.51 -3.26 11.97
C PRO A 88 4.10 -2.30 13.09
N ALA A 89 4.98 -2.11 14.08
CA ALA A 89 4.88 -0.96 14.97
C ALA A 89 4.58 0.25 14.10
N GLU A 90 3.51 0.98 14.42
CA GLU A 90 3.02 2.19 13.72
C GLU A 90 4.06 2.72 12.77
N PHE A 91 3.78 2.66 11.45
CA PHE A 91 4.38 3.61 10.52
C PHE A 91 4.22 4.94 11.22
N PRO A 92 5.29 5.58 11.71
CA PRO A 92 5.10 6.75 12.54
C PRO A 92 4.33 7.71 11.65
N ASP A 93 3.06 7.89 11.99
CA ASP A 93 2.22 8.90 11.37
C ASP A 93 2.97 10.21 11.58
N GLU A 94 2.76 11.16 10.68
CA GLU A 94 3.29 12.51 10.86
C GLU A 94 2.88 13.12 12.22
N ALA A 95 1.87 12.53 12.89
CA ALA A 95 1.32 12.95 14.17
C ALA A 95 1.82 12.24 15.44
N VAL A 96 2.66 11.19 15.40
CA VAL A 96 3.12 10.53 16.65
C VAL A 96 4.59 10.82 16.92
N ALA A 97 4.81 12.03 17.42
CA ALA A 97 5.91 12.29 18.30
C ALA A 97 5.44 13.19 19.43
N GLY A 98 5.12 12.61 20.58
CA GLY A 98 5.30 13.37 21.82
C GLY A 98 6.71 13.99 21.86
N PRO A 99 6.97 14.95 22.76
CA PRO A 99 8.26 15.63 22.82
C PRO A 99 9.44 14.64 22.75
N GLY A 100 10.19 14.65 21.64
CA GLY A 100 11.38 13.80 21.45
C GLY A 100 11.27 12.61 20.47
N ALA A 101 10.12 12.34 19.83
CA ALA A 101 10.08 11.31 18.79
C ALA A 101 10.59 11.82 17.43
N VAL A 102 11.30 10.94 16.72
CA VAL A 102 11.97 11.27 15.44
C VAL A 102 10.91 11.37 14.34
N ARG A 103 10.72 12.57 13.81
CA ARG A 103 9.91 12.77 12.60
C ARG A 103 10.75 12.46 11.36
N PRO A 104 10.26 11.64 10.41
CA PRO A 104 10.98 11.42 9.17
C PRO A 104 11.03 12.71 8.34
N HIS A 105 12.08 12.89 7.54
CA HIS A 105 12.11 14.00 6.59
C HIS A 105 11.17 13.72 5.43
N ARG A 106 10.26 14.66 5.16
CA ARG A 106 9.24 14.53 4.11
C ARG A 106 9.78 15.08 2.80
N LEU A 107 10.23 14.16 1.95
CA LEU A 107 10.63 14.45 0.58
C LEU A 107 9.41 14.29 -0.33
N VAL A 108 8.83 15.41 -0.76
CA VAL A 108 7.63 15.45 -1.60
C VAL A 108 8.03 15.68 -3.04
N TYR A 109 7.62 14.77 -3.92
CA TYR A 109 7.58 15.01 -5.36
C TYR A 109 6.14 15.21 -5.80
N ARG A 110 5.85 16.37 -6.37
CA ARG A 110 4.53 16.70 -6.91
C ARG A 110 4.59 16.81 -8.43
N ASP A 111 3.69 16.12 -9.11
CA ASP A 111 3.44 16.38 -10.51
C ASP A 111 2.47 17.57 -10.67
N VAL A 112 2.90 18.61 -11.38
CA VAL A 112 2.14 19.87 -11.52
C VAL A 112 0.94 19.78 -12.46
N ARG A 113 0.68 18.60 -13.04
CA ARG A 113 -0.64 18.30 -13.64
C ARG A 113 -1.74 18.27 -12.57
N LEU A 114 -1.39 18.09 -11.30
CA LEU A 114 -2.25 18.47 -10.18
C LEU A 114 -2.32 20.00 -10.09
N LEU A 115 -3.50 20.58 -10.20
CA LEU A 115 -3.68 22.04 -10.16
C LEU A 115 -3.59 22.56 -8.73
N GLY A 116 -2.99 23.74 -8.53
CA GLY A 116 -2.96 24.38 -7.21
C GLY A 116 -1.57 24.80 -6.75
N ASN A 117 -1.49 25.23 -5.50
CA ASN A 117 -0.29 25.76 -4.88
C ASN A 117 0.68 24.66 -4.45
N ARG A 118 1.96 25.03 -4.30
CA ARG A 118 3.00 24.13 -3.84
C ARG A 118 2.63 23.52 -2.47
N PRO A 119 2.61 22.19 -2.32
CA PRO A 119 2.19 21.52 -1.09
C PRO A 119 3.20 21.75 0.04
N ALA A 120 2.80 21.46 1.27
CA ALA A 120 3.70 21.44 2.41
C ALA A 120 4.63 20.21 2.37
N GLY A 121 5.87 20.38 2.83
CA GLY A 121 6.88 19.33 2.94
C GLY A 121 8.20 19.92 3.43
N ASP A 122 9.09 19.08 3.97
CA ASP A 122 10.43 19.56 4.39
C ASP A 122 11.31 19.82 3.15
N THR A 123 11.12 19.01 2.09
CA THR A 123 11.64 19.28 0.75
C THR A 123 10.57 18.96 -0.26
N VAL A 124 10.27 19.91 -1.15
CA VAL A 124 9.21 19.76 -2.16
C VAL A 124 9.82 20.01 -3.53
N ILE A 125 9.72 19.04 -4.42
CA ILE A 125 10.24 19.09 -5.79
C ILE A 125 9.07 18.91 -6.75
N GLU A 126 8.99 19.77 -7.76
CA GLU A 126 7.92 19.75 -8.76
C GLU A 126 8.43 19.11 -10.05
N VAL A 127 7.63 18.21 -10.61
CA VAL A 127 7.87 17.53 -11.89
C VAL A 127 6.67 17.73 -12.81
N ASN A 128 6.86 17.48 -14.10
CA ASN A 128 5.82 17.65 -15.11
C ASN A 128 6.03 16.68 -16.29
N PHE A 129 5.23 16.83 -17.34
CA PHE A 129 5.32 16.03 -18.57
C PHE A 129 6.64 16.21 -19.35
N ASP A 130 7.41 17.26 -19.08
CA ASP A 130 8.73 17.49 -19.67
C ASP A 130 9.86 16.94 -18.80
N THR A 131 9.59 16.59 -17.55
CA THR A 131 10.61 16.08 -16.63
C THR A 131 10.83 14.58 -16.89
N PRO A 132 12.04 14.13 -17.30
CA PRO A 132 12.30 12.71 -17.49
C PRO A 132 12.23 11.96 -16.16
N LEU A 133 11.70 10.74 -16.15
CA LEU A 133 11.68 9.88 -14.97
C LEU A 133 13.09 9.62 -14.46
N GLN A 134 14.09 9.50 -15.35
CA GLN A 134 15.50 9.38 -14.95
C GLN A 134 15.96 10.56 -14.09
N TRP A 135 15.52 11.79 -14.41
CA TRP A 135 15.85 12.96 -13.61
C TRP A 135 15.29 12.84 -12.19
N PHE A 136 14.06 12.33 -12.04
CA PHE A 136 13.51 12.00 -10.72
C PHE A 136 14.36 10.96 -9.99
N LEU A 137 14.78 9.89 -10.66
CA LEU A 137 15.61 8.85 -10.03
C LEU A 137 16.93 9.43 -9.50
N ASP A 138 17.62 10.22 -10.31
CA ASP A 138 18.90 10.81 -9.93
C ASP A 138 18.72 11.84 -8.81
N SER A 139 17.76 12.75 -8.97
CA SER A 139 17.49 13.81 -7.97
C SER A 139 16.95 13.25 -6.66
N ALA A 140 16.10 12.23 -6.67
CA ALA A 140 15.59 11.61 -5.45
C ALA A 140 16.67 10.86 -4.69
N LYS A 141 17.58 10.17 -5.40
CA LYS A 141 18.73 9.51 -4.80
C LYS A 141 19.65 10.50 -4.12
N ASP A 142 20.02 11.57 -4.84
CA ASP A 142 20.90 12.62 -4.34
C ASP A 142 20.27 13.37 -3.16
N THR A 143 19.00 13.77 -3.28
CA THR A 143 18.29 14.50 -2.22
C THR A 143 18.20 13.65 -0.95
N ALA A 144 17.85 12.36 -1.07
CA ALA A 144 17.78 11.47 0.09
C ALA A 144 19.12 11.28 0.79
N ALA A 145 20.23 11.29 0.04
CA ALA A 145 21.58 11.18 0.60
C ALA A 145 22.03 12.44 1.38
N HIS A 146 21.46 13.60 1.06
CA HIS A 146 21.85 14.90 1.62
C HIS A 146 20.80 15.51 2.56
N THR A 147 19.87 14.68 3.03
CA THR A 147 18.71 15.08 3.84
C THR A 147 18.71 14.36 5.18
N ALA A 148 17.96 14.88 6.16
CA ALA A 148 17.80 14.22 7.46
C ALA A 148 17.17 12.82 7.30
N ASP A 149 17.78 11.83 7.95
CA ASP A 149 17.33 10.44 7.95
C ASP A 149 16.50 10.14 9.21
N PRO A 150 15.42 9.32 9.14
CA PRO A 150 14.92 8.60 7.97
C PRO A 150 14.08 9.45 7.01
N VAL A 151 14.25 9.22 5.70
CA VAL A 151 13.48 9.91 4.65
C VAL A 151 12.19 9.13 4.34
N ARG A 152 11.07 9.85 4.28
CA ARG A 152 9.80 9.38 3.69
C ARG A 152 9.57 10.08 2.36
N LEU A 153 9.39 9.29 1.30
CA LEU A 153 9.04 9.82 -0.02
C LEU A 153 7.52 9.96 -0.13
N LYS A 154 7.05 11.11 -0.59
CA LYS A 154 5.64 11.36 -0.92
C LYS A 154 5.53 11.70 -2.39
N ILE A 155 4.80 10.89 -3.16
CA ILE A 155 4.50 11.18 -4.58
C ILE A 155 3.05 11.68 -4.66
N MET A 156 2.87 12.91 -5.15
CA MET A 156 1.57 13.52 -5.35
C MET A 156 1.33 13.68 -6.84
N ALA A 157 0.36 12.94 -7.39
CA ALA A 157 0.06 12.94 -8.82
C ALA A 157 -1.39 12.51 -9.08
N HIS A 158 -1.86 12.71 -10.32
CA HIS A 158 -3.05 12.00 -10.78
C HIS A 158 -2.77 10.49 -10.92
N GLY A 159 -3.81 9.68 -10.89
CA GLY A 159 -3.67 8.23 -10.94
C GLY A 159 -4.80 7.49 -11.61
N ALA A 160 -4.55 6.22 -11.83
CA ALA A 160 -5.49 5.18 -12.22
C ALA A 160 -5.01 3.84 -11.62
N PRO A 161 -5.81 2.75 -11.67
CA PRO A 161 -5.35 1.43 -11.27
C PRO A 161 -3.98 1.07 -11.87
N ALA A 162 -3.02 0.72 -10.99
CA ALA A 162 -1.61 0.40 -11.34
C ALA A 162 -0.85 1.48 -12.14
N PHE A 163 -1.28 2.74 -12.05
CA PHE A 163 -0.74 3.83 -12.85
C PHE A 163 -0.69 5.14 -12.07
N VAL A 164 0.46 5.82 -12.11
CA VAL A 164 0.64 7.15 -11.54
C VAL A 164 1.13 8.09 -12.64
N GLN A 165 0.38 9.17 -12.88
CA GLN A 165 0.70 10.19 -13.87
C GLN A 165 1.84 11.09 -13.36
N PHE A 166 3.07 10.59 -13.44
CA PHE A 166 4.24 11.17 -12.80
C PHE A 166 5.43 11.27 -13.75
N CYS A 167 6.04 12.45 -13.88
CA CYS A 167 7.08 12.72 -14.88
C CYS A 167 6.57 12.45 -16.32
N ARG A 168 7.45 12.50 -17.31
CA ARG A 168 7.13 12.28 -18.72
C ARG A 168 6.65 10.85 -19.00
N GLU A 169 7.32 9.86 -18.45
CA GLU A 169 7.09 8.44 -18.74
C GLU A 169 5.96 7.80 -17.93
N ASN A 170 5.43 8.51 -16.93
CA ASN A 170 4.53 7.97 -15.89
C ASN A 170 5.23 6.88 -15.05
N LEU A 171 4.59 6.44 -13.97
CA LEU A 171 4.98 5.22 -13.26
C LEU A 171 3.92 4.16 -13.50
N ALA A 172 4.34 3.02 -14.04
CA ALA A 172 3.49 1.86 -14.33
C ALA A 172 4.29 0.57 -14.14
N ILE A 173 3.61 -0.59 -14.06
CA ILE A 173 4.27 -1.89 -13.86
C ILE A 173 5.44 -2.12 -14.82
N ALA A 174 5.32 -1.67 -16.08
CA ALA A 174 6.34 -1.85 -17.12
C ALA A 174 7.68 -1.16 -16.82
N ASN A 175 7.67 -0.01 -16.13
CA ASN A 175 8.89 0.76 -15.83
C ASN A 175 9.24 0.81 -14.33
N LEU A 176 8.41 0.22 -13.45
CA LEU A 176 8.73 0.06 -12.03
C LEU A 176 10.14 -0.47 -11.75
N PRO A 177 10.70 -1.46 -12.49
CA PRO A 177 12.06 -1.96 -12.22
C PRO A 177 13.16 -0.89 -12.20
N THR A 178 12.94 0.24 -12.89
CA THR A 178 13.87 1.39 -12.86
C THR A 178 14.04 2.00 -11.47
N LEU A 179 13.04 1.88 -10.60
CA LEU A 179 13.09 2.35 -9.21
C LEU A 179 14.14 1.60 -8.35
N GLY A 180 14.69 0.46 -8.82
CA GLY A 180 15.69 -0.30 -8.08
C GLY A 180 16.95 0.48 -7.71
N VAL A 181 17.27 1.55 -8.45
CA VAL A 181 18.38 2.47 -8.10
C VAL A 181 18.16 3.22 -6.79
N LEU A 182 16.88 3.37 -6.39
CA LEU A 182 16.45 4.02 -5.16
C LEU A 182 16.32 3.07 -3.97
N ARG A 183 16.69 1.78 -4.12
CA ARG A 183 16.68 0.82 -3.02
C ARG A 183 17.35 1.38 -1.76
N ASP A 184 16.71 1.17 -0.61
CA ASP A 184 17.14 1.59 0.75
C ASP A 184 17.20 3.12 0.98
N SER A 185 16.74 3.93 0.02
CA SER A 185 16.84 5.40 0.11
C SER A 185 15.72 6.03 0.95
N PHE A 186 14.58 5.35 1.12
CA PHE A 186 13.40 5.88 1.81
C PHE A 186 13.02 5.01 3.00
N ARG A 187 13.87 4.96 4.02
CA ARG A 187 13.71 4.06 5.18
C ARG A 187 12.44 4.30 6.01
N ALA A 188 11.83 5.48 5.91
CA ALA A 188 10.55 5.77 6.57
C ALA A 188 9.32 5.47 5.69
N GLY A 189 9.51 4.93 4.49
CA GLY A 189 8.44 4.50 3.58
C GLY A 189 8.19 5.44 2.41
N VAL A 190 7.21 5.05 1.59
CA VAL A 190 6.70 5.79 0.43
C VAL A 190 5.18 5.92 0.54
N ASP A 191 4.67 7.14 0.38
CA ASP A 191 3.24 7.41 0.27
C ASP A 191 2.87 7.82 -1.16
N LEU A 192 1.94 7.09 -1.79
CA LEU A 192 1.40 7.38 -3.11
C LEU A 192 0.05 8.11 -3.01
N PHE A 193 0.10 9.43 -3.02
CA PHE A 193 -1.09 10.29 -3.11
C PHE A 193 -1.52 10.41 -4.57
N SER A 194 -2.15 9.34 -5.05
CA SER A 194 -2.56 9.14 -6.42
C SER A 194 -3.80 8.26 -6.47
N CYS A 195 -4.76 8.61 -7.32
CA CYS A 195 -6.03 7.89 -7.43
C CYS A 195 -5.82 6.40 -7.71
N SER A 196 -6.47 5.54 -6.93
CA SER A 196 -6.60 4.10 -7.19
C SER A 196 -5.28 3.35 -7.39
N ALA A 197 -4.15 3.86 -6.87
CA ALA A 197 -2.84 3.24 -7.05
C ALA A 197 -2.77 1.81 -6.48
N ALA A 198 -3.57 1.50 -5.45
CA ALA A 198 -3.73 0.17 -4.87
C ALA A 198 -5.02 -0.55 -5.29
N PHE A 199 -5.76 -0.05 -6.30
CA PHE A 199 -6.99 -0.69 -6.75
C PHE A 199 -6.71 -2.11 -7.26
N ILE A 200 -7.42 -3.08 -6.69
CA ILE A 200 -7.22 -4.48 -7.04
C ILE A 200 -8.10 -4.84 -8.23
N ALA A 201 -7.47 -5.35 -9.27
CA ALA A 201 -8.14 -5.86 -10.46
C ALA A 201 -7.30 -6.97 -11.08
N PRO A 202 -7.90 -7.99 -11.72
CA PRO A 202 -7.12 -9.00 -12.42
C PRO A 202 -6.33 -8.38 -13.60
N GLY A 203 -5.05 -8.75 -13.73
CA GLY A 203 -4.23 -8.46 -14.91
C GLY A 203 -3.38 -7.18 -14.81
N GLY A 204 -3.09 -6.55 -15.96
CA GLY A 204 -2.10 -5.45 -16.07
C GLY A 204 -2.48 -4.13 -15.35
N GLY A 205 -3.70 -4.03 -14.83
CA GLY A 205 -4.20 -2.90 -14.03
C GLY A 205 -4.20 -3.17 -12.52
N ASP A 206 -3.55 -4.24 -12.05
CA ASP A 206 -3.56 -4.59 -10.64
C ASP A 206 -2.67 -3.68 -9.79
N GLY A 207 -3.30 -2.76 -9.05
CA GLY A 207 -2.64 -1.87 -8.10
C GLY A 207 -1.95 -2.61 -6.96
N ASN A 208 -2.40 -3.83 -6.62
CA ASN A 208 -1.73 -4.68 -5.64
C ASN A 208 -0.36 -5.14 -6.16
N VAL A 209 -0.29 -5.65 -7.39
CA VAL A 209 0.99 -6.03 -8.03
C VAL A 209 1.89 -4.80 -8.20
N PHE A 210 1.32 -3.65 -8.57
CA PHE A 210 2.07 -2.41 -8.70
C PHE A 210 2.73 -1.98 -7.38
N CYS A 211 1.95 -1.87 -6.30
CA CYS A 211 2.46 -1.40 -5.02
C CYS A 211 3.37 -2.42 -4.32
N SER A 212 3.04 -3.72 -4.38
CA SER A 212 3.88 -4.79 -3.83
C SER A 212 5.26 -4.85 -4.50
N ARG A 213 5.32 -4.76 -5.84
CA ARG A 213 6.60 -4.71 -6.57
C ARG A 213 7.38 -3.45 -6.26
N MET A 214 6.72 -2.30 -6.16
CA MET A 214 7.38 -1.06 -5.77
C MET A 214 8.03 -1.19 -4.38
N ALA A 215 7.31 -1.76 -3.40
CA ALA A 215 7.83 -1.98 -2.05
C ALA A 215 9.06 -2.91 -2.04
N GLN A 216 9.01 -3.99 -2.81
CA GLN A 216 10.14 -4.92 -2.97
C GLN A 216 11.37 -4.25 -3.62
N LEU A 217 11.17 -3.49 -4.70
CA LEU A 217 12.25 -2.82 -5.43
C LEU A 217 12.95 -1.76 -4.59
N LEU A 218 12.16 -0.99 -3.82
CA LEU A 218 12.67 0.04 -2.94
C LEU A 218 13.20 -0.49 -1.60
N ASN A 219 12.87 -1.75 -1.27
CA ASN A 219 13.13 -2.38 0.02
C ASN A 219 12.60 -1.53 1.20
N THR A 220 11.38 -1.04 1.07
CA THR A 220 10.71 -0.20 2.08
C THR A 220 9.20 -0.41 2.02
N SER A 221 8.46 0.21 2.93
CA SER A 221 7.00 0.17 2.87
C SER A 221 6.42 1.13 1.83
N VAL A 222 5.37 0.73 1.14
CA VAL A 222 4.60 1.59 0.22
C VAL A 222 3.16 1.66 0.70
N ARG A 223 2.60 2.87 0.83
CA ARG A 223 1.21 3.11 1.23
C ARG A 223 0.45 3.75 0.07
N ALA A 224 -0.73 3.20 -0.24
CA ALA A 224 -1.55 3.65 -1.36
C ALA A 224 -3.03 3.32 -1.14
N SER A 225 -3.92 4.14 -1.71
CA SER A 225 -5.37 3.90 -1.64
C SER A 225 -5.90 3.10 -2.82
N THR A 226 -6.93 2.30 -2.55
CA THR A 226 -7.74 1.60 -3.55
C THR A 226 -8.72 2.53 -4.28
N ALA A 227 -9.00 3.72 -3.75
CA ALA A 227 -10.02 4.64 -4.25
C ALA A 227 -9.44 5.88 -4.94
N THR A 228 -10.30 6.55 -5.72
CA THR A 228 -10.05 7.92 -6.20
C THR A 228 -9.73 8.81 -5.02
N GLN A 229 -8.67 9.61 -5.15
CA GLN A 229 -8.29 10.58 -4.13
C GLN A 229 -8.73 11.99 -4.54
N PHE A 230 -9.26 12.76 -3.61
CA PHE A 230 -9.60 14.16 -3.81
C PHE A 230 -8.56 15.05 -3.14
N TYR A 231 -8.43 16.27 -3.67
CA TYR A 231 -7.55 17.25 -3.09
C TYR A 231 -8.13 18.64 -3.27
N THR A 232 -7.68 19.54 -2.42
CA THR A 232 -7.94 20.97 -2.52
C THR A 232 -6.72 21.63 -3.17
N PRO A 233 -6.90 22.56 -4.13
CA PRO A 233 -5.78 23.26 -4.77
C PRO A 233 -4.96 24.16 -3.82
N GLY A 234 -5.40 24.37 -2.58
CA GLY A 234 -4.81 25.36 -1.68
C GLY A 234 -5.15 26.81 -2.06
N SER A 235 -4.75 27.74 -1.21
CA SER A 235 -4.94 29.20 -1.34
C SER A 235 -3.65 29.95 -1.00
N ALA A 236 -3.61 31.27 -1.11
CA ALA A 236 -2.42 32.03 -0.71
C ALA A 236 -2.06 31.74 0.77
N GLY A 237 -0.91 31.11 1.01
CA GLY A 237 -0.47 30.66 2.34
C GLY A 237 -0.84 29.21 2.71
N SER A 238 -1.59 28.50 1.87
CA SER A 238 -1.85 27.06 2.00
C SER A 238 -1.52 26.31 0.70
N GLY A 239 -0.78 25.21 0.85
CA GLY A 239 -0.43 24.36 -0.28
C GLY A 239 -1.58 23.48 -0.74
N LEU A 240 -1.44 22.85 -1.91
CA LEU A 240 -2.29 21.75 -2.31
C LEU A 240 -2.32 20.68 -1.21
N ASP A 241 -3.51 20.18 -0.90
CA ASP A 241 -3.71 19.19 0.16
C ASP A 241 -4.75 18.14 -0.23
N PHE A 242 -4.37 16.87 -0.10
CA PHE A 242 -5.27 15.73 -0.26
C PHE A 242 -6.18 15.52 0.97
N GLY A 243 -5.86 16.13 2.11
CA GLY A 243 -6.63 15.97 3.33
C GLY A 243 -6.58 14.52 3.82
N GLN A 244 -7.77 13.93 4.06
CA GLN A 244 -7.87 12.53 4.46
C GLN A 244 -7.78 11.64 3.24
N TRP A 245 -7.12 10.48 3.38
CA TRP A 245 -7.16 9.47 2.34
C TRP A 245 -8.59 8.98 2.16
N GLU A 246 -8.99 8.76 0.91
CA GLU A 246 -10.27 8.16 0.59
C GLU A 246 -10.15 6.64 0.48
N GLY A 247 -11.22 5.93 0.81
CA GLY A 247 -11.31 4.47 0.63
C GLY A 247 -10.38 3.66 1.53
N THR A 248 -10.02 2.46 1.08
CA THR A 248 -9.13 1.56 1.81
C THR A 248 -7.69 1.89 1.45
N VAL A 249 -6.85 2.12 2.46
CA VAL A 249 -5.43 2.36 2.31
C VAL A 249 -4.68 1.09 2.71
N LEU A 250 -3.86 0.59 1.78
CA LEU A 250 -3.05 -0.59 1.95
C LEU A 250 -1.60 -0.17 2.14
N THR A 251 -0.93 -0.75 3.12
CA THR A 251 0.52 -0.64 3.25
C THR A 251 1.18 -1.96 2.91
N TYR A 252 2.08 -1.92 1.94
CA TYR A 252 2.86 -3.04 1.43
C TYR A 252 4.22 -3.02 2.07
N GLY A 253 4.69 -4.15 2.60
CA GLY A 253 6.01 -4.30 3.19
C GLY A 253 7.11 -4.58 2.17
N PRO A 254 8.38 -4.58 2.61
CA PRO A 254 9.51 -4.87 1.73
C PRO A 254 9.47 -6.27 1.07
N ARG A 255 8.67 -7.21 1.59
CA ARG A 255 8.47 -8.53 0.95
C ARG A 255 7.34 -8.50 -0.10
N GLY A 256 6.67 -7.36 -0.27
CA GLY A 256 5.50 -7.18 -1.13
C GLY A 256 4.19 -7.65 -0.49
N ASP A 257 4.22 -8.07 0.77
CA ASP A 257 3.05 -8.46 1.54
C ASP A 257 2.31 -7.24 2.07
N VAL A 258 0.98 -7.31 2.14
CA VAL A 258 0.20 -6.26 2.81
C VAL A 258 0.35 -6.43 4.33
N ILE A 259 0.88 -5.40 4.98
CA ILE A 259 1.25 -5.38 6.39
C ILE A 259 0.43 -4.38 7.21
N ASN A 260 -0.35 -3.51 6.57
CA ASN A 260 -1.37 -2.68 7.24
C ASN A 260 -2.54 -2.41 6.30
N VAL A 261 -3.75 -2.33 6.87
CA VAL A 261 -4.99 -1.98 6.16
C VAL A 261 -5.75 -0.98 7.00
N GLU A 262 -6.06 0.17 6.41
CA GLU A 262 -6.75 1.27 7.07
C GLU A 262 -7.95 1.70 6.23
N HIS A 263 -8.98 2.24 6.87
CA HIS A 263 -10.14 2.79 6.17
C HIS A 263 -10.21 4.30 6.38
N ALA A 264 -10.06 5.04 5.29
CA ALA A 264 -10.02 6.50 5.24
C ALA A 264 -9.16 7.15 6.36
N PRO A 265 -7.89 6.73 6.55
CA PRO A 265 -7.05 7.29 7.61
C PRO A 265 -6.79 8.77 7.37
N ARG A 266 -6.73 9.54 8.47
CA ARG A 266 -6.24 10.91 8.43
C ARG A 266 -4.73 10.91 8.25
N PHE A 267 -4.24 11.97 7.62
CA PHE A 267 -2.82 12.29 7.57
C PHE A 267 -2.48 13.31 8.67
#